data_AF-A0A7L2S7Q0-F1
#
_entry.id   AF-A0A7L2S7Q0-F1
#
_cell.length_a   1.000
_cell.length_b   1.000
_cell.length_c   1.000
_cell.angle_alpha   90.00
_cell.angle_beta   90.00
_cell.angle_gamma   90.00
#
_symmetry.space_group_name_H-M   'P 1'
#
loop_
_entity.id
_entity.type
_entity.pdbx_description
1 polymer ?
#
loop_
_entity_poly.entity_id
_entity_poly.type
_entity_poly.pdbx_seq_one_letter_code
_entity_poly.pdbx_strand_id
1 'polypeptide(L)'
;QLDRTETAVNNLNPAFAKKFIIDYHFEEVQKLKFALFDQDKSSTQLYEHDFLGEFSCTLGTIVSSKKMTRTLLLGNGKPAGKGMITIAAQELSDNRVITLSMAGRKLDKKDLFGKSDPFLEFHKPGDDGKWMLVHRTEVIKYTLDPVWKPFTVPLVSLCDGDMEKLIKVVCYDYDSDGGHDFIGEFQTSVARLCEAQDASPLELECINPKKQKKKKNYKNSGIIIVKSCKITRDFSFLDYILGGCQLMFTVGIDFTASNGNPQEPSSLHYINPLGTNEYLSAIWAVGQIIQDYDSDKMFPALGFGAQLPPDWKVSHEFAINFNPRNPFCSGVEGIVQAYSACLPHIRFYGPTNFSPIINHVARFAAQATQQETAS
;
A
#
# COMPACT_ATOMS: atom_id res chain seq x y z
N GLN A 1 23.80 10.59 7.25
CA GLN A 1 24.03 9.83 6.00
C GLN A 1 23.28 8.53 6.15
N LEU A 2 22.31 8.22 5.27
CA LEU A 2 21.57 6.96 5.34
C LEU A 2 22.45 5.78 4.94
N ASP A 3 23.14 5.89 3.80
CA ASP A 3 24.04 4.86 3.31
C ASP A 3 25.00 5.41 2.22
N ARG A 4 25.83 4.56 1.61
CA ARG A 4 26.76 4.85 0.49
C ARG A 4 26.88 3.67 -0.46
N THR A 5 26.97 3.91 -1.76
CA THR A 5 27.29 2.89 -2.78
C THR A 5 28.75 2.43 -2.69
N GLU A 6 29.10 1.40 -3.46
CA GLU A 6 30.47 1.14 -3.85
C GLU A 6 31.02 2.22 -4.81
N THR A 7 32.34 2.24 -4.98
CA THR A 7 33.03 3.14 -5.92
C THR A 7 33.18 2.47 -7.28
N ALA A 8 32.77 3.17 -8.34
CA ALA A 8 32.97 2.73 -9.71
C ALA A 8 34.33 3.22 -10.23
N VAL A 9 35.26 2.30 -10.46
CA VAL A 9 36.63 2.63 -10.89
C VAL A 9 36.65 2.98 -12.38
N ASN A 10 37.25 4.13 -12.73
CA ASN A 10 37.47 4.60 -14.10
C ASN A 10 36.21 4.59 -14.99
N ASN A 11 35.08 5.07 -14.45
CA ASN A 11 33.79 5.01 -15.14
C ASN A 11 33.03 6.34 -15.11
N LEU A 12 32.73 6.89 -16.29
CA LEU A 12 31.96 8.13 -16.47
C LEU A 12 30.43 7.92 -16.44
N ASN A 13 29.97 6.68 -16.53
CA ASN A 13 28.56 6.28 -16.51
C ASN A 13 28.36 5.11 -15.51
N PRO A 14 28.60 5.34 -14.22
CA PRO A 14 28.55 4.27 -13.23
C PRO A 14 27.13 3.71 -13.06
N ALA A 15 27.03 2.39 -12.97
CA ALA A 15 25.82 1.68 -12.56
C ALA A 15 26.12 0.92 -11.27
N PHE A 16 25.45 1.30 -10.19
CA PHE A 16 25.75 0.76 -8.86
C PHE A 16 24.98 -0.53 -8.57
N ALA A 17 25.70 -1.53 -8.07
CA ALA A 17 25.17 -2.80 -7.62
C ALA A 17 24.44 -2.66 -6.29
N LYS A 18 25.00 -1.90 -5.33
CA LYS A 18 24.37 -1.71 -4.02
C LYS A 18 23.01 -1.04 -4.15
N LYS A 19 22.02 -1.58 -3.43
CA LYS A 19 20.66 -1.03 -3.32
C LYS A 19 20.44 -0.51 -1.92
N PHE A 20 19.66 0.55 -1.80
CA PHE A 20 19.25 1.12 -0.52
C PHE A 20 17.87 0.59 -0.16
N ILE A 21 17.71 0.12 1.08
CA ILE A 21 16.43 -0.30 1.64
C ILE A 21 15.94 0.84 2.52
N ILE A 22 14.73 1.33 2.24
CA ILE A 22 14.12 2.46 2.93
C ILE A 22 12.67 2.10 3.21
N ASP A 23 12.23 2.25 4.46
CA ASP A 23 10.84 2.10 4.83
C ASP A 23 10.02 3.24 4.23
N TYR A 24 8.88 2.90 3.64
CA TYR A 24 8.01 3.85 2.97
C TYR A 24 6.78 4.15 3.85
N HIS A 25 6.55 5.43 4.10
CA HIS A 25 5.41 5.96 4.86
C HIS A 25 4.65 6.92 3.95
N PHE A 26 3.50 6.49 3.46
CA PHE A 26 2.68 7.29 2.53
C PHE A 26 2.32 8.65 3.11
N GLU A 27 2.01 8.69 4.40
CA GLU A 27 1.58 9.84 5.18
C GLU A 27 2.71 10.82 5.57
N GLU A 28 3.95 10.56 5.14
CA GLU A 28 5.11 11.40 5.48
C GLU A 28 5.84 11.96 4.25
N VAL A 29 6.29 13.21 4.36
CA VAL A 29 7.21 13.80 3.38
C VAL A 29 8.63 13.34 3.69
N GLN A 30 9.02 12.19 3.15
CA GLN A 30 10.34 11.59 3.35
C GLN A 30 11.37 12.21 2.37
N LYS A 31 12.12 13.22 2.81
CA LYS A 31 13.11 13.93 1.98
C LYS A 31 14.42 13.15 1.86
N LEU A 32 14.90 12.99 0.62
CA LEU A 32 16.15 12.33 0.28
C LEU A 32 17.08 13.27 -0.48
N LYS A 33 18.38 13.14 -0.20
CA LYS A 33 19.45 13.85 -0.90
C LYS A 33 20.50 12.86 -1.36
N PHE A 34 20.75 12.86 -2.66
CA PHE A 34 21.78 12.08 -3.35
C PHE A 34 22.94 13.03 -3.64
N ALA A 35 24.14 12.71 -3.16
CA ALA A 35 25.35 13.49 -3.38
C ALA A 35 26.42 12.58 -3.99
N LEU A 36 27.01 13.02 -5.11
CA LEU A 36 28.01 12.28 -5.86
C LEU A 36 29.38 12.91 -5.65
N PHE A 37 30.38 12.04 -5.51
CA PHE A 37 31.77 12.40 -5.27
C PHE A 37 32.67 11.58 -6.18
N ASP A 38 33.74 12.18 -6.68
CA ASP A 38 34.86 11.49 -7.29
C ASP A 38 35.84 11.08 -6.20
N GLN A 39 36.21 9.80 -6.16
CA GLN A 39 37.03 9.27 -5.06
C GLN A 39 38.51 9.39 -5.42
N ASP A 40 39.15 10.44 -4.91
CA ASP A 40 40.59 10.68 -5.12
C ASP A 40 41.48 9.95 -4.11
N LYS A 41 40.93 9.63 -2.92
CA LYS A 41 41.68 9.09 -1.80
C LYS A 41 41.07 7.80 -1.26
N SER A 42 41.87 7.00 -0.56
CA SER A 42 41.41 5.82 0.18
C SER A 42 40.60 6.15 1.45
N SER A 43 40.29 7.43 1.68
CA SER A 43 39.55 7.92 2.83
C SER A 43 38.04 7.73 2.69
N THR A 44 37.35 7.57 3.80
CA THR A 44 35.87 7.54 3.82
C THR A 44 35.26 8.93 4.05
N GLN A 45 36.07 9.93 4.37
CA GLN A 45 35.64 11.29 4.68
C GLN A 45 35.27 12.06 3.41
N LEU A 46 34.03 12.55 3.32
CA LEU A 46 33.50 13.17 2.09
C LEU A 46 34.20 14.49 1.71
N TYR A 47 34.73 15.23 2.69
CA TYR A 47 35.43 16.50 2.41
C TYR A 47 36.80 16.29 1.73
N GLU A 48 37.28 15.04 1.64
CA GLU A 48 38.56 14.70 1.01
C GLU A 48 38.43 14.29 -0.47
N HIS A 49 37.20 14.28 -0.98
CA HIS A 49 36.81 13.83 -2.31
C HIS A 49 36.18 14.97 -3.09
N ASP A 50 36.38 14.99 -4.41
CA ASP A 50 35.83 16.04 -5.26
C ASP A 50 34.31 15.90 -5.41
N PHE A 51 33.56 16.93 -5.03
CA PHE A 51 32.10 16.94 -5.13
C PHE A 51 31.66 17.16 -6.58
N LEU A 52 30.93 16.18 -7.13
CA LEU A 52 30.46 16.21 -8.52
C LEU A 52 29.07 16.84 -8.66
N GLY A 53 28.25 16.79 -7.62
CA GLY A 53 26.92 17.35 -7.62
C GLY A 53 25.93 16.60 -6.76
N GLU A 54 24.73 17.16 -6.61
CA GLU A 54 23.66 16.61 -5.80
C GLU A 54 22.30 16.70 -6.49
N PHE A 55 21.38 15.86 -6.01
CA PHE A 55 19.97 15.91 -6.36
C PHE A 55 19.16 15.64 -5.08
N SER A 56 18.13 16.44 -4.83
CA SER A 56 17.23 16.25 -3.68
C SER A 56 15.79 16.10 -4.18
N CYS A 57 15.06 15.16 -3.58
CA CYS A 57 13.64 14.93 -3.85
C CYS A 57 12.98 14.27 -2.63
N THR A 58 11.69 13.95 -2.74
CA THR A 58 10.99 13.11 -1.78
C THR A 58 10.99 11.65 -2.25
N LEU A 59 10.85 10.71 -1.32
CA LEU A 59 10.63 9.31 -1.65
C LEU A 59 9.33 9.11 -2.42
N GLY A 60 8.28 9.88 -2.11
CA GLY A 60 7.01 9.92 -2.85
C GLY A 60 7.22 10.15 -4.35
N THR A 61 8.03 11.16 -4.72
CA THR A 61 8.37 11.44 -6.12
C THR A 61 9.09 10.27 -6.80
N ILE A 62 9.92 9.52 -6.06
CA ILE A 62 10.63 8.35 -6.59
C ILE A 62 9.67 7.21 -6.89
N VAL A 63 8.79 6.87 -5.95
CA VAL A 63 7.86 5.75 -6.12
C VAL A 63 6.76 6.05 -7.13
N SER A 64 6.33 7.31 -7.29
CA SER A 64 5.36 7.71 -8.32
C SER A 64 5.91 7.72 -9.74
N SER A 65 7.23 7.90 -9.90
CA SER A 65 7.86 7.97 -11.23
C SER A 65 8.36 6.61 -11.76
N LYS A 66 8.41 5.56 -10.91
CA LYS A 66 9.06 4.24 -11.15
C LYS A 66 10.57 4.30 -11.45
N LYS A 67 10.96 5.12 -12.42
CA LYS A 67 12.32 5.47 -12.81
C LYS A 67 12.37 6.95 -13.21
N MET A 68 13.26 7.71 -12.60
CA MET A 68 13.49 9.11 -12.97
C MET A 68 14.95 9.35 -13.34
N THR A 69 15.17 10.27 -14.28
CA THR A 69 16.48 10.83 -14.58
C THR A 69 16.43 12.34 -14.34
N ARG A 70 17.44 12.87 -13.64
CA ARG A 70 17.51 14.28 -13.22
C ARG A 70 18.93 14.81 -13.38
N THR A 71 19.04 16.11 -13.66
CA THR A 71 20.32 16.82 -13.72
C THR A 71 20.85 17.06 -12.31
N LEU A 72 22.17 16.92 -12.14
CA LEU A 72 22.83 17.23 -10.88
C LEU A 72 23.05 18.73 -10.72
N LEU A 73 22.99 19.20 -9.48
CA LEU A 73 23.23 20.58 -9.10
C LEU A 73 24.49 20.69 -8.23
N LEU A 74 25.17 21.83 -8.30
CA LEU A 74 26.24 22.18 -7.37
C LEU A 74 25.61 22.74 -6.08
N GLY A 75 26.42 22.88 -5.02
CA GLY A 75 25.95 23.41 -3.72
C GLY A 75 25.39 24.85 -3.77
N ASN A 76 25.63 25.58 -4.86
CA ASN A 76 25.06 26.91 -5.13
C ASN A 76 23.79 26.87 -6.01
N GLY A 77 23.24 25.68 -6.28
CA GLY A 77 22.06 25.47 -7.10
C GLY A 77 22.27 25.55 -8.61
N LYS A 78 23.49 25.85 -9.09
CA LYS A 78 23.78 25.85 -10.54
C LYS A 78 23.90 24.42 -11.08
N PRO A 79 23.59 24.18 -12.37
CA PRO A 79 23.83 22.88 -12.99
C PRO A 79 25.29 22.42 -12.84
N ALA A 80 25.49 21.18 -12.42
CA ALA A 80 26.80 20.52 -12.35
C ALA A 80 27.20 19.99 -13.74
N GLY A 81 27.40 20.91 -14.69
CA GLY A 81 27.68 20.58 -16.08
C GLY A 81 26.56 19.78 -16.74
N LYS A 82 26.90 18.65 -17.37
CA LYS A 82 25.95 17.72 -17.99
C LYS A 82 25.70 16.46 -17.14
N GLY A 83 26.12 16.48 -15.87
CA GLY A 83 25.96 15.35 -14.96
C GLY A 83 24.48 15.03 -14.72
N MET A 84 24.13 13.75 -14.77
CA MET A 84 22.79 13.27 -14.50
C MET A 84 22.83 12.10 -13.50
N ILE A 85 21.76 11.98 -12.73
CA ILE A 85 21.48 10.82 -11.89
C ILE A 85 20.21 10.13 -12.37
N THR A 86 20.22 8.80 -12.38
CA THR A 86 19.03 7.98 -12.63
C THR A 86 18.71 7.15 -11.40
N ILE A 87 17.49 7.25 -10.92
CA ILE A 87 16.99 6.56 -9.73
C ILE A 87 15.79 5.71 -10.13
N ALA A 88 15.74 4.47 -9.66
CA ALA A 88 14.60 3.58 -9.83
C ALA A 88 14.27 2.94 -8.48
N ALA A 89 12.97 2.71 -8.23
CA ALA A 89 12.49 2.06 -7.03
C ALA A 89 11.66 0.82 -7.38
N GLN A 90 11.67 -0.12 -6.43
CA GLN A 90 10.82 -1.30 -6.43
C GLN A 90 10.39 -1.58 -5.00
N GLU A 91 9.18 -2.08 -4.81
CA GLU A 91 8.73 -2.57 -3.52
C GLU A 91 9.42 -3.90 -3.18
N LEU A 92 9.87 -4.05 -1.93
CA LEU A 92 10.52 -5.25 -1.42
C LEU A 92 9.54 -6.09 -0.58
N SER A 93 8.41 -6.46 -1.17
CA SER A 93 7.42 -7.30 -0.49
C SER A 93 6.97 -8.47 -1.37
N ASP A 94 6.78 -9.63 -0.75
CA ASP A 94 6.13 -10.76 -1.40
C ASP A 94 4.63 -10.69 -1.12
N ASN A 95 3.92 -9.97 -1.99
CA ASN A 95 2.47 -9.81 -1.88
C ASN A 95 1.71 -10.99 -2.48
N ARG A 96 2.33 -12.17 -2.65
CA ARG A 96 1.63 -13.36 -3.13
C ARG A 96 0.72 -13.90 -2.03
N VAL A 97 -0.50 -14.25 -2.40
CA VAL A 97 -1.46 -14.96 -1.56
C VAL A 97 -1.78 -16.31 -2.17
N ILE A 98 -2.02 -17.30 -1.32
CA ILE A 98 -2.44 -18.64 -1.71
C ILE A 98 -3.91 -18.84 -1.33
N THR A 99 -4.72 -19.22 -2.31
CA THR A 99 -6.14 -19.58 -2.13
C THR A 99 -6.32 -21.08 -2.28
N LEU A 100 -6.81 -21.74 -1.24
CA LEU A 100 -6.99 -23.19 -1.17
C LEU A 100 -8.47 -23.55 -1.07
N SER A 101 -8.87 -24.58 -1.82
CA SER A 101 -10.18 -25.24 -1.69
C SER A 101 -9.94 -26.71 -1.38
N MET A 102 -10.51 -27.20 -0.28
CA MET A 102 -10.15 -28.51 0.27
C MET A 102 -11.37 -29.29 0.77
N ALA A 103 -11.23 -30.62 0.79
CA ALA A 103 -12.21 -31.54 1.33
C ALA A 103 -11.53 -32.72 2.03
N GLY A 104 -12.23 -33.39 2.92
CA GLY A 104 -11.85 -34.68 3.49
C GLY A 104 -12.67 -35.79 2.86
N ARG A 105 -12.15 -37.02 2.91
CA ARG A 105 -12.88 -38.21 2.49
C ARG A 105 -12.55 -39.38 3.39
N LYS A 106 -13.58 -40.09 3.87
CA LYS A 106 -13.47 -41.26 4.75
C LYS A 106 -12.54 -41.00 5.95
N LEU A 107 -12.66 -39.83 6.57
CA LEU A 107 -11.94 -39.51 7.80
C LEU A 107 -12.30 -40.51 8.91
N ASP A 108 -11.37 -40.77 9.81
CA ASP A 108 -11.63 -41.65 10.95
C ASP A 108 -12.72 -41.05 11.86
N LYS A 109 -13.72 -41.87 12.18
CA LYS A 109 -14.72 -41.59 13.21
C LYS A 109 -14.05 -41.50 14.58
N LYS A 110 -14.34 -40.45 15.34
CA LYS A 110 -13.80 -40.25 16.69
C LYS A 110 -14.89 -40.26 17.77
N ASP A 111 -16.03 -39.66 17.50
CA ASP A 111 -17.18 -39.69 18.43
C ASP A 111 -17.82 -41.06 18.64
N LEU A 112 -18.18 -41.34 19.91
CA LEU A 112 -18.90 -42.56 20.33
C LEU A 112 -20.31 -42.62 19.70
N PHE A 113 -21.05 -41.49 19.73
CA PHE A 113 -22.42 -41.37 19.25
C PHE A 113 -22.56 -40.32 18.14
N GLY A 114 -21.79 -40.44 17.06
CA GLY A 114 -21.98 -39.57 15.89
C GLY A 114 -20.98 -39.85 14.76
N LYS A 115 -20.80 -38.92 13.83
CA LYS A 115 -19.57 -38.84 13.02
C LYS A 115 -18.68 -37.76 13.64
N SER A 116 -17.45 -37.64 13.17
CA SER A 116 -16.55 -36.55 13.57
C SER A 116 -17.08 -35.18 13.12
N ASP A 117 -16.58 -34.13 13.77
CA ASP A 117 -16.67 -32.70 13.50
C ASP A 117 -15.30 -32.16 13.01
N PRO A 118 -14.84 -32.53 11.80
CA PRO A 118 -13.47 -32.29 11.38
C PRO A 118 -13.14 -30.83 11.02
N PHE A 119 -11.92 -30.41 11.38
CA PHE A 119 -11.26 -29.19 10.91
C PHE A 119 -9.77 -29.42 10.61
N LEU A 120 -9.15 -28.50 9.86
CA LEU A 120 -7.73 -28.52 9.53
C LEU A 120 -6.98 -27.38 10.20
N GLU A 121 -5.75 -27.66 10.59
CA GLU A 121 -4.76 -26.67 11.02
C GLU A 121 -3.51 -26.72 10.15
N PHE A 122 -3.13 -25.58 9.61
CA PHE A 122 -1.94 -25.38 8.80
C PHE A 122 -0.85 -24.79 9.66
N HIS A 123 0.33 -25.41 9.62
CA HIS A 123 1.47 -25.01 10.42
C HIS A 123 2.71 -24.85 9.55
N LYS A 124 3.54 -23.87 9.91
CA LYS A 124 4.88 -23.70 9.33
C LYS A 124 5.97 -23.99 10.36
N PRO A 125 7.20 -24.32 9.93
CA PRO A 125 8.35 -24.39 10.82
C PRO A 125 8.67 -22.99 11.36
N GLY A 126 8.73 -22.84 12.68
CA GLY A 126 9.27 -21.65 13.35
C GLY A 126 10.78 -21.71 13.52
N ASP A 127 11.36 -20.55 13.83
CA ASP A 127 12.81 -20.40 13.98
C ASP A 127 13.37 -21.22 15.16
N ASP A 128 12.52 -21.51 16.15
CA ASP A 128 12.82 -22.37 17.30
C ASP A 128 12.68 -23.87 16.99
N GLY A 129 12.41 -24.23 15.73
CA GLY A 129 12.19 -25.59 15.27
C GLY A 129 10.81 -26.17 15.62
N LYS A 130 9.91 -25.40 16.26
CA LYS A 130 8.54 -25.83 16.55
C LYS A 130 7.60 -25.48 15.41
N TRP A 131 6.47 -26.20 15.35
CA TRP A 131 5.39 -25.88 14.41
C TRP A 131 4.60 -24.68 14.92
N MET A 132 4.46 -23.64 14.09
CA MET A 132 3.67 -22.46 14.37
C MET A 132 2.37 -22.52 13.57
N LEU A 133 1.23 -22.33 14.23
CA LEU A 133 -0.08 -22.28 13.58
C LEU A 133 -0.18 -21.04 12.68
N VAL A 134 -0.59 -21.26 11.44
CA VAL A 134 -0.80 -20.21 10.42
C VAL A 134 -2.29 -19.99 10.16
N HIS A 135 -3.05 -21.09 10.01
CA HIS A 135 -4.46 -21.02 9.66
C HIS A 135 -5.23 -22.21 10.23
N ARG A 136 -6.50 -21.98 10.55
CA ARG A 136 -7.47 -23.01 10.96
C ARG A 136 -8.74 -22.85 10.14
N THR A 137 -9.23 -23.94 9.55
CA THR A 137 -10.52 -23.94 8.83
C THR A 137 -11.69 -23.87 9.80
N GLU A 138 -12.90 -23.71 9.30
CA GLU A 138 -14.10 -23.95 10.09
C GLU A 138 -14.24 -25.44 10.46
N VAL A 139 -15.04 -25.69 11.49
CA VAL A 139 -15.49 -27.02 11.90
C VAL A 139 -16.71 -27.41 11.08
N ILE A 140 -16.67 -28.57 10.42
CA ILE A 140 -17.83 -29.12 9.72
C ILE A 140 -18.42 -30.25 10.55
N LYS A 141 -19.63 -30.06 11.07
CA LYS A 141 -20.22 -31.01 12.00
C LYS A 141 -20.72 -32.29 11.33
N TYR A 142 -20.62 -33.40 12.05
CA TYR A 142 -21.27 -34.67 11.77
C TYR A 142 -20.95 -35.24 10.37
N THR A 143 -19.67 -35.27 10.00
CA THR A 143 -19.24 -35.79 8.69
C THR A 143 -17.86 -36.46 8.74
N LEU A 144 -17.66 -37.44 7.87
CA LEU A 144 -16.34 -38.03 7.58
C LEU A 144 -15.82 -37.59 6.20
N ASP A 145 -16.60 -36.81 5.47
CA ASP A 145 -16.32 -36.32 4.13
C ASP A 145 -16.56 -34.79 4.07
N PRO A 146 -15.86 -34.00 4.90
CA PRO A 146 -16.09 -32.56 4.99
C PRO A 146 -15.71 -31.85 3.69
N VAL A 147 -16.40 -30.74 3.42
CA VAL A 147 -15.97 -29.75 2.42
C VAL A 147 -15.86 -28.43 3.15
N TRP A 148 -14.63 -27.96 3.34
CA TRP A 148 -14.36 -26.67 3.97
C TRP A 148 -14.50 -25.53 2.96
N LYS A 149 -14.82 -24.33 3.44
CA LYS A 149 -14.85 -23.11 2.65
C LYS A 149 -13.46 -22.82 2.12
N PRO A 150 -13.34 -22.30 0.88
CA PRO A 150 -12.08 -21.78 0.40
C PRO A 150 -11.55 -20.68 1.32
N PHE A 151 -10.24 -20.64 1.50
CA PHE A 151 -9.57 -19.62 2.30
C PHE A 151 -8.34 -19.10 1.58
N THR A 152 -7.94 -17.87 1.93
CA THR A 152 -6.77 -17.19 1.38
C THR A 152 -5.86 -16.75 2.51
N VAL A 153 -4.56 -17.00 2.38
CA VAL A 153 -3.53 -16.54 3.33
C VAL A 153 -2.32 -15.98 2.57
N PRO A 154 -1.52 -15.08 3.18
CA PRO A 154 -0.26 -14.66 2.59
C PRO A 154 0.69 -15.85 2.44
N LEU A 155 1.36 -15.96 1.29
CA LEU A 155 2.29 -17.05 1.01
C LEU A 155 3.46 -17.06 2.01
N VAL A 156 3.95 -15.86 2.36
CA VAL A 156 4.97 -15.67 3.41
C VAL A 156 4.52 -16.16 4.78
N SER A 157 3.23 -16.03 5.12
CA SER A 157 2.71 -16.54 6.38
C SER A 157 2.69 -18.07 6.40
N LEU A 158 2.43 -18.71 5.26
CA LEU A 158 2.32 -20.17 5.15
C LEU A 158 3.67 -20.89 5.02
N CYS A 159 4.59 -20.36 4.21
CA CYS A 159 5.86 -21.04 3.89
C CYS A 159 7.07 -20.10 3.77
N ASP A 160 6.99 -18.89 4.32
CA ASP A 160 8.04 -17.86 4.25
C ASP A 160 8.42 -17.48 2.80
N GLY A 161 7.50 -17.65 1.86
CA GLY A 161 7.69 -17.37 0.43
C GLY A 161 8.42 -18.48 -0.34
N ASP A 162 8.97 -19.47 0.37
CA ASP A 162 9.62 -20.65 -0.21
C ASP A 162 8.59 -21.75 -0.48
N MET A 163 8.28 -21.97 -1.75
CA MET A 163 7.27 -22.94 -2.16
C MET A 163 7.66 -24.41 -1.92
N GLU A 164 8.95 -24.70 -1.74
CA GLU A 164 9.45 -26.05 -1.47
C GLU A 164 9.51 -26.36 0.03
N LYS A 165 9.46 -25.33 0.89
CA LYS A 165 9.49 -25.49 2.34
C LYS A 165 8.29 -26.32 2.81
N LEU A 166 8.57 -27.34 3.62
CA LEU A 166 7.54 -28.22 4.15
C LEU A 166 6.68 -27.50 5.17
N ILE A 167 5.38 -27.56 4.95
CA ILE A 167 4.33 -27.20 5.89
C ILE A 167 3.70 -28.46 6.46
N LYS A 168 3.09 -28.35 7.63
CA LYS A 168 2.37 -29.44 8.28
C LYS A 168 0.89 -29.12 8.32
N VAL A 169 0.07 -30.06 7.88
CA VAL A 169 -1.39 -29.98 7.98
C VAL A 169 -1.85 -31.05 8.95
N VAL A 170 -2.65 -30.64 9.94
CA VAL A 170 -3.21 -31.53 10.95
C VAL A 170 -4.72 -31.50 10.86
N CYS A 171 -5.33 -32.68 10.90
CA CYS A 171 -6.77 -32.84 10.96
C CYS A 171 -7.17 -33.26 12.38
N TYR A 172 -8.11 -32.52 12.94
CA TYR A 172 -8.67 -32.75 14.27
C TYR A 172 -10.18 -32.96 14.17
N ASP A 173 -10.70 -33.67 15.16
CA ASP A 173 -12.10 -33.72 15.51
C ASP A 173 -12.40 -32.68 16.61
N TYR A 174 -13.43 -31.87 16.42
CA TYR A 174 -13.75 -30.82 17.39
C TYR A 174 -14.51 -31.37 18.61
N ASP A 175 -13.86 -31.35 19.76
CA ASP A 175 -14.52 -31.50 21.07
C ASP A 175 -14.79 -30.17 21.76
N SER A 176 -15.99 -30.03 22.34
CA SER A 176 -16.42 -28.79 23.02
C SER A 176 -15.65 -28.44 24.31
N ASP A 177 -14.92 -29.40 24.89
CA ASP A 177 -14.10 -29.22 26.09
C ASP A 177 -12.69 -28.67 25.77
N GLY A 178 -12.37 -28.48 24.48
CA GLY A 178 -11.07 -28.01 23.99
C GLY A 178 -10.02 -29.11 23.82
N GLY A 179 -10.33 -30.37 24.17
CA GLY A 179 -9.46 -31.53 24.07
C GLY A 179 -9.47 -32.20 22.70
N HIS A 180 -9.53 -31.41 21.61
CA HIS A 180 -9.80 -31.87 20.25
C HIS A 180 -9.05 -33.15 19.85
N ASP A 181 -9.81 -34.12 19.37
CA ASP A 181 -9.34 -35.45 19.11
C ASP A 181 -8.51 -35.52 17.81
N PHE A 182 -7.24 -35.88 17.92
CA PHE A 182 -6.34 -35.95 16.75
C PHE A 182 -6.77 -37.06 15.77
N ILE A 183 -7.08 -36.69 14.52
CA ILE A 183 -7.41 -37.63 13.44
C ILE A 183 -6.12 -38.10 12.78
N GLY A 184 -5.35 -37.18 12.19
CA GLY A 184 -4.10 -37.47 11.51
C GLY A 184 -3.41 -36.21 10.99
N GLU A 185 -2.25 -36.37 10.38
CA GLU A 185 -1.44 -35.29 9.85
C GLU A 185 -0.71 -35.71 8.56
N PHE A 186 -0.24 -34.73 7.81
CA PHE A 186 0.72 -34.91 6.73
C PHE A 186 1.63 -33.69 6.62
N GLN A 187 2.77 -33.86 5.96
CA GLN A 187 3.62 -32.75 5.54
C GLN A 187 3.61 -32.67 4.02
N THR A 188 3.64 -31.45 3.49
CA THR A 188 3.66 -31.19 2.05
C THR A 188 4.31 -29.83 1.79
N SER A 189 4.54 -29.49 0.52
CA SER A 189 5.02 -28.17 0.12
C SER A 189 3.93 -27.44 -0.66
N VAL A 190 4.02 -26.11 -0.75
CA VAL A 190 3.08 -25.34 -1.59
C VAL A 190 3.22 -25.72 -3.06
N ALA A 191 4.44 -26.01 -3.52
CA ALA A 191 4.68 -26.52 -4.87
C ALA A 191 3.87 -27.80 -5.14
N ARG A 192 3.85 -28.73 -4.18
CA ARG A 192 3.02 -29.94 -4.27
C ARG A 192 1.52 -29.62 -4.26
N LEU A 193 1.06 -28.72 -3.40
CA LEU A 193 -0.35 -28.31 -3.36
C LEU A 193 -0.83 -27.73 -4.70
N CYS A 194 0.02 -26.96 -5.39
CA CYS A 194 -0.24 -26.37 -6.70
C CYS A 194 -0.41 -27.39 -7.84
N GLU A 195 -0.08 -28.66 -7.63
CA GLU A 195 -0.37 -29.71 -8.62
C GLU A 195 -1.88 -30.03 -8.72
N ALA A 196 -2.68 -29.62 -7.72
CA ALA A 196 -4.13 -29.75 -7.77
C ALA A 196 -4.73 -28.88 -8.88
N GLN A 197 -5.43 -29.51 -9.82
CA GLN A 197 -6.16 -28.85 -10.89
C GLN A 197 -7.66 -29.11 -10.74
N ASP A 198 -8.50 -28.21 -11.27
CA ASP A 198 -9.97 -28.32 -11.16
C ASP A 198 -10.51 -29.67 -11.67
N ALA A 199 -9.86 -30.27 -12.68
CA ALA A 199 -10.22 -31.58 -13.24
C ALA A 199 -9.48 -32.77 -12.60
N SER A 200 -8.42 -32.53 -11.83
CA SER A 200 -7.56 -33.55 -11.23
C SER A 200 -7.12 -33.09 -9.83
N PRO A 201 -7.95 -33.32 -8.80
CA PRO A 201 -7.60 -32.91 -7.45
C PRO A 201 -6.42 -33.72 -6.92
N LEU A 202 -5.64 -33.11 -6.01
CA LEU A 202 -4.56 -33.78 -5.32
C LEU A 202 -5.08 -34.47 -4.06
N GLU A 203 -4.78 -35.76 -3.90
CA GLU A 203 -5.13 -36.52 -2.71
C GLU A 203 -3.90 -36.76 -1.83
N LEU A 204 -4.02 -36.45 -0.55
CA LEU A 204 -2.97 -36.60 0.47
C LEU A 204 -3.49 -37.49 1.60
N GLU A 205 -2.71 -38.50 1.96
CA GLU A 205 -3.09 -39.41 3.04
C GLU A 205 -2.98 -38.72 4.39
N CYS A 206 -4.06 -38.75 5.18
CA CYS A 206 -4.05 -38.26 6.55
C CYS A 206 -3.51 -39.35 7.47
N ILE A 207 -2.33 -39.19 8.05
CA ILE A 207 -1.66 -40.26 8.80
C ILE A 207 -1.71 -39.99 10.30
N ASN A 208 -2.21 -40.95 11.06
CA ASN A 208 -2.09 -40.98 12.51
C ASN A 208 -0.84 -41.77 12.93
N PRO A 209 0.24 -41.12 13.42
CA PRO A 209 1.50 -41.81 13.72
C PRO A 209 1.35 -42.87 14.82
N LYS A 210 0.43 -42.66 15.77
CA LYS A 210 0.15 -43.64 16.84
C LYS A 210 -0.52 -44.90 16.27
N LYS A 211 -1.47 -44.76 15.34
CA LYS A 211 -2.11 -45.90 14.67
C LYS A 211 -1.12 -46.62 13.74
N GLN A 212 -0.33 -45.88 12.98
CA GLN A 212 0.67 -46.44 12.07
C GLN A 212 1.69 -47.34 12.81
N LYS A 213 2.15 -46.93 14.00
CA LYS A 213 3.05 -47.74 14.83
C LYS A 213 2.38 -48.97 15.46
N LYS A 214 1.09 -48.90 15.78
CA LYS A 214 0.38 -49.94 16.56
C LYS A 214 -0.38 -50.97 15.74
N LYS A 215 -0.87 -50.61 14.54
CA LYS A 215 -1.78 -51.43 13.73
C LYS A 215 -1.08 -51.90 12.47
N LYS A 216 -0.84 -53.22 12.34
CA LYS A 216 -0.13 -53.83 11.19
C LYS A 216 -0.76 -53.53 9.82
N ASN A 217 -2.08 -53.39 9.74
CA ASN A 217 -2.82 -53.17 8.48
C ASN A 217 -3.35 -51.74 8.35
N TYR A 218 -2.78 -50.78 9.08
CA TYR A 218 -3.18 -49.38 8.98
C TYR A 218 -2.69 -48.78 7.65
N LYS A 219 -3.62 -48.14 6.93
CA LYS A 219 -3.31 -47.40 5.69
C LYS A 219 -3.24 -45.90 5.98
N ASN A 220 -4.39 -45.31 6.32
CA ASN A 220 -4.53 -43.90 6.68
C ASN A 220 -5.75 -43.70 7.59
N SER A 221 -5.93 -42.49 8.08
CA SER A 221 -7.05 -42.00 8.89
C SER A 221 -8.02 -41.16 8.04
N GLY A 222 -8.06 -41.46 6.73
CA GLY A 222 -8.77 -40.73 5.69
C GLY A 222 -7.85 -40.02 4.71
N ILE A 223 -8.45 -39.37 3.73
CA ILE A 223 -7.77 -38.64 2.66
C ILE A 223 -8.16 -37.16 2.74
N ILE A 224 -7.17 -36.27 2.67
CA ILE A 224 -7.37 -34.85 2.45
C ILE A 224 -7.18 -34.55 0.97
N ILE A 225 -8.18 -33.92 0.38
CA ILE A 225 -8.28 -33.63 -1.04
C ILE A 225 -8.10 -32.12 -1.23
N VAL A 226 -7.07 -31.72 -1.97
CA VAL A 226 -6.88 -30.35 -2.44
C VAL A 226 -7.59 -30.26 -3.79
N LYS A 227 -8.70 -29.52 -3.83
CA LYS A 227 -9.50 -29.33 -5.06
C LYS A 227 -8.87 -28.28 -5.97
N SER A 228 -8.39 -27.19 -5.38
CA SER A 228 -7.70 -26.12 -6.09
C SER A 228 -6.68 -25.44 -5.19
N CYS A 229 -5.54 -25.07 -5.76
CA CYS A 229 -4.54 -24.23 -5.12
C CYS A 229 -4.12 -23.14 -6.11
N LYS A 230 -4.47 -21.88 -5.82
CA LYS A 230 -4.19 -20.74 -6.70
C LYS A 230 -3.31 -19.74 -5.98
N ILE A 231 -2.16 -19.44 -6.57
CA ILE A 231 -1.28 -18.36 -6.11
C ILE A 231 -1.56 -17.15 -7.00
N THR A 232 -1.99 -16.06 -6.37
CA THR A 232 -2.22 -14.77 -7.03
C THR A 232 -1.41 -13.70 -6.33
N ARG A 233 -1.19 -12.58 -7.02
CA ARG A 233 -0.65 -11.37 -6.37
C ARG A 233 -1.82 -10.61 -5.76
N ASP A 234 -1.68 -10.27 -4.48
CA ASP A 234 -2.51 -9.27 -3.82
C ASP A 234 -1.80 -7.93 -4.00
N PHE A 235 -2.39 -6.99 -4.73
CA PHE A 235 -1.67 -5.77 -5.11
C PHE A 235 -1.65 -4.77 -3.96
N SER A 236 -0.45 -4.31 -3.58
CA SER A 236 -0.27 -3.28 -2.55
C SER A 236 -0.64 -1.88 -3.06
N PHE A 237 -0.70 -0.90 -2.17
CA PHE A 237 -0.77 0.51 -2.55
C PHE A 237 0.36 0.91 -3.52
N LEU A 238 1.60 0.52 -3.22
CA LEU A 238 2.75 0.83 -4.06
C LEU A 238 2.70 0.14 -5.43
N ASP A 239 2.10 -1.06 -5.52
CA ASP A 239 1.89 -1.72 -6.81
C ASP A 239 1.03 -0.86 -7.75
N TYR A 240 -0.02 -0.21 -7.25
CA TYR A 240 -0.83 0.71 -8.03
C TYR A 240 -0.05 1.97 -8.43
N ILE A 241 0.65 2.61 -7.48
CA ILE A 241 1.43 3.82 -7.73
C ILE A 241 2.57 3.57 -8.73
N LEU A 242 3.38 2.53 -8.53
CA LEU A 242 4.45 2.12 -9.46
C LEU A 242 3.89 1.63 -10.81
N GLY A 243 2.62 1.20 -10.82
CA GLY A 243 1.85 0.87 -12.01
C GLY A 243 1.34 2.08 -12.80
N GLY A 244 1.52 3.30 -12.28
CA GLY A 244 1.10 4.55 -12.91
C GLY A 244 -0.25 5.09 -12.42
N CYS A 245 -0.81 4.53 -11.35
CA CYS A 245 -1.95 5.13 -10.67
C CYS A 245 -1.54 6.48 -10.06
N GLN A 246 -2.36 7.51 -10.28
CA GLN A 246 -2.15 8.85 -9.74
C GLN A 246 -3.21 9.16 -8.67
N LEU A 247 -2.88 10.05 -7.74
CA LEU A 247 -3.81 10.56 -6.73
C LEU A 247 -4.14 12.02 -7.02
N MET A 248 -5.35 12.26 -7.53
CA MET A 248 -5.83 13.62 -7.77
C MET A 248 -6.25 14.29 -6.45
N PHE A 249 -5.69 15.46 -6.17
CA PHE A 249 -6.02 16.27 -5.00
C PHE A 249 -7.01 17.39 -5.36
N THR A 250 -8.11 17.50 -4.61
CA THR A 250 -9.10 18.59 -4.75
C THR A 250 -9.38 19.19 -3.37
N VAL A 251 -9.44 20.52 -3.30
CA VAL A 251 -9.68 21.26 -2.04
C VAL A 251 -11.01 21.98 -2.12
N GLY A 252 -11.88 21.76 -1.12
CA GLY A 252 -13.10 22.52 -0.89
C GLY A 252 -12.99 23.33 0.39
N ILE A 253 -13.05 24.66 0.30
CA ILE A 253 -12.83 25.58 1.42
C ILE A 253 -14.16 26.22 1.85
N ASP A 254 -14.46 26.12 3.13
CA ASP A 254 -15.60 26.79 3.75
C ASP A 254 -15.31 28.29 3.86
N PHE A 255 -16.19 29.13 3.34
CA PHE A 255 -16.13 30.59 3.49
C PHE A 255 -17.41 31.14 4.13
N THR A 256 -18.03 30.37 5.03
CA THR A 256 -19.22 30.79 5.77
C THR A 256 -18.89 31.79 6.88
N ALA A 257 -19.88 32.61 7.24
CA ALA A 257 -19.78 33.69 8.21
C ALA A 257 -19.43 33.22 9.62
N SER A 258 -19.64 31.94 9.96
CA SER A 258 -19.21 31.36 11.23
C SER A 258 -17.69 31.43 11.45
N ASN A 259 -16.90 31.60 10.39
CA ASN A 259 -15.45 31.73 10.47
C ASN A 259 -14.97 33.15 10.84
N GLY A 260 -15.87 34.13 10.97
CA GLY A 260 -15.54 35.53 11.27
C GLY A 260 -14.96 36.29 10.07
N ASN A 261 -14.82 37.61 10.20
CA ASN A 261 -14.29 38.46 9.14
C ASN A 261 -12.78 38.19 8.93
N PRO A 262 -12.31 37.82 7.72
CA PRO A 262 -10.90 37.46 7.49
C PRO A 262 -9.90 38.60 7.73
N GLN A 263 -10.36 39.85 7.88
CA GLN A 263 -9.51 40.98 8.28
C GLN A 263 -9.25 41.04 9.80
N GLU A 264 -10.05 40.32 10.60
CA GLU A 264 -9.95 40.31 12.05
C GLU A 264 -9.04 39.16 12.53
N PRO A 265 -8.09 39.41 13.46
CA PRO A 265 -7.21 38.38 13.99
C PRO A 265 -7.90 37.18 14.66
N SER A 266 -9.16 37.33 15.06
CA SER A 266 -9.98 36.26 15.65
C SER A 266 -10.61 35.32 14.62
N SER A 267 -10.54 35.65 13.32
CA SER A 267 -11.10 34.82 12.26
C SER A 267 -10.24 33.60 11.98
N LEU A 268 -10.89 32.47 11.69
CA LEU A 268 -10.23 31.25 11.24
C LEU A 268 -9.58 31.40 9.85
N HIS A 269 -9.95 32.42 9.08
CA HIS A 269 -9.34 32.74 7.79
C HIS A 269 -8.30 33.86 7.86
N TYR A 270 -8.00 34.41 9.04
CA TYR A 270 -7.05 35.51 9.16
C TYR A 270 -5.68 35.12 8.58
N ILE A 271 -5.13 35.96 7.70
CA ILE A 271 -3.81 35.75 7.10
C ILE A 271 -2.78 36.47 7.97
N ASN A 272 -2.17 35.72 8.89
CA ASN A 272 -1.11 36.24 9.75
C ASN A 272 0.20 36.40 8.95
N PRO A 273 0.84 37.59 8.93
CA PRO A 273 2.15 37.77 8.29
C PRO A 273 3.27 36.89 8.85
N LEU A 274 3.12 36.38 10.08
CA LEU A 274 4.13 35.60 10.81
C LEU A 274 3.79 34.11 10.94
N GLY A 275 2.64 33.65 10.41
CA GLY A 275 2.20 32.27 10.61
C GLY A 275 1.08 31.85 9.65
N THR A 276 0.58 30.64 9.83
CA THR A 276 -0.55 30.09 9.06
C THR A 276 -1.83 30.09 9.89
N ASN A 277 -2.99 30.14 9.23
CA ASN A 277 -4.25 29.77 9.85
C ASN A 277 -4.53 28.27 9.67
N GLU A 278 -5.61 27.79 10.28
CA GLU A 278 -5.96 26.37 10.31
C GLU A 278 -6.21 25.81 8.90
N TYR A 279 -6.87 26.57 8.02
CA TYR A 279 -7.11 26.20 6.62
C TYR A 279 -5.82 26.04 5.84
N LEU A 280 -4.91 27.03 5.91
CA LEU A 280 -3.59 26.96 5.26
C LEU A 280 -2.78 25.78 5.79
N SER A 281 -2.84 25.53 7.10
CA SER A 281 -2.11 24.44 7.73
C SER A 281 -2.60 23.08 7.24
N ALA A 282 -3.92 22.91 7.11
CA ALA A 282 -4.53 21.70 6.54
C ALA A 282 -4.18 21.51 5.06
N ILE A 283 -4.25 22.58 4.25
CA ILE A 283 -3.88 22.55 2.83
C ILE A 283 -2.42 22.11 2.67
N TRP A 284 -1.50 22.67 3.45
CA TRP A 284 -0.10 22.28 3.40
C TRP A 284 0.12 20.84 3.88
N ALA A 285 -0.46 20.46 5.02
CA ALA A 285 -0.26 19.15 5.61
C ALA A 285 -0.68 18.01 4.67
N VAL A 286 -1.85 18.13 4.04
CA VAL A 286 -2.35 17.11 3.10
C VAL A 286 -1.71 17.27 1.73
N GLY A 287 -1.70 18.50 1.19
CA GLY A 287 -1.26 18.76 -0.17
C GLY A 287 0.22 18.40 -0.39
N GLN A 288 1.09 18.65 0.58
CA GLN A 288 2.53 18.35 0.44
C GLN A 288 2.82 16.87 0.29
N ILE A 289 1.96 16.01 0.83
CA ILE A 289 2.07 14.56 0.69
C ILE A 289 1.49 14.14 -0.67
N ILE A 290 0.23 14.50 -0.93
CA ILE A 290 -0.51 13.98 -2.09
C ILE A 290 0.10 14.45 -3.41
N GLN A 291 0.66 15.67 -3.45
CA GLN A 291 1.15 16.24 -4.70
C GLN A 291 2.25 15.41 -5.38
N ASP A 292 2.97 14.56 -4.66
CA ASP A 292 4.02 13.73 -5.25
C ASP A 292 3.49 12.55 -6.07
N TYR A 293 2.20 12.26 -5.93
CA TYR A 293 1.49 11.17 -6.60
C TYR A 293 0.59 11.67 -7.73
N ASP A 294 0.68 12.95 -8.08
CA ASP A 294 0.02 13.58 -9.21
C ASP A 294 1.08 14.12 -10.18
N SER A 295 0.98 13.76 -11.46
CA SER A 295 2.03 14.04 -12.42
C SER A 295 2.01 15.48 -12.94
N ASP A 296 0.84 16.09 -13.12
CA ASP A 296 0.69 17.45 -13.61
C ASP A 296 0.66 18.48 -12.46
N LYS A 297 0.36 18.00 -11.25
CA LYS A 297 0.23 18.79 -10.02
C LYS A 297 -0.77 19.94 -10.20
N MET A 298 -1.81 19.72 -10.98
CA MET A 298 -2.89 20.68 -11.20
C MET A 298 -4.06 20.30 -10.31
N PHE A 299 -4.35 21.14 -9.31
CA PHE A 299 -5.31 20.81 -8.26
C PHE A 299 -6.52 21.74 -8.30
N PRO A 300 -7.74 21.21 -8.47
CA PRO A 300 -8.96 22.01 -8.33
C PRO A 300 -9.07 22.57 -6.91
N ALA A 301 -9.28 23.88 -6.82
CA ALA A 301 -9.52 24.57 -5.56
C ALA A 301 -10.85 25.32 -5.61
N LEU A 302 -11.78 24.88 -4.77
CA LEU A 302 -13.16 25.32 -4.74
C LEU A 302 -13.50 25.95 -3.38
N GLY A 303 -14.42 26.90 -3.38
CA GLY A 303 -14.99 27.53 -2.20
C GLY A 303 -16.50 27.32 -2.11
N PHE A 304 -17.06 27.40 -0.91
CA PHE A 304 -18.50 27.37 -0.70
C PHE A 304 -18.94 28.26 0.48
N GLY A 305 -20.20 28.71 0.45
CA GLY A 305 -20.80 29.45 1.57
C GLY A 305 -20.51 30.96 1.57
N ALA A 306 -20.11 31.53 0.43
CA ALA A 306 -19.81 32.96 0.30
C ALA A 306 -20.66 33.63 -0.78
N GLN A 307 -20.86 34.94 -0.65
CA GLN A 307 -21.41 35.79 -1.70
C GLN A 307 -20.29 36.29 -2.62
N LEU A 308 -20.51 36.22 -3.93
CA LEU A 308 -19.51 36.57 -4.95
C LEU A 308 -19.92 37.82 -5.74
N PRO A 309 -18.97 38.69 -6.14
CA PRO A 309 -19.26 39.78 -7.07
C PRO A 309 -19.62 39.25 -8.47
N PRO A 310 -20.31 40.06 -9.30
CA PRO A 310 -20.77 41.42 -9.02
C PRO A 310 -22.14 41.49 -8.33
N ASP A 311 -22.93 40.40 -8.36
CA ASP A 311 -24.32 40.41 -7.90
C ASP A 311 -24.51 40.02 -6.43
N TRP A 312 -23.42 39.62 -5.75
CA TRP A 312 -23.38 39.24 -4.34
C TRP A 312 -24.37 38.12 -4.01
N LYS A 313 -24.61 37.22 -4.96
CA LYS A 313 -25.38 36.00 -4.71
C LYS A 313 -24.54 34.99 -3.97
N VAL A 314 -25.22 34.24 -3.09
CA VAL A 314 -24.62 33.12 -2.37
C VAL A 314 -24.24 32.04 -3.36
N SER A 315 -22.99 31.60 -3.28
CA SER A 315 -22.49 30.43 -3.98
C SER A 315 -22.07 29.36 -2.97
N HIS A 316 -22.48 28.13 -3.24
CA HIS A 316 -22.04 26.94 -2.53
C HIS A 316 -21.02 26.12 -3.33
N GLU A 317 -20.52 26.68 -4.44
CA GLU A 317 -19.45 26.11 -5.25
C GLU A 317 -18.90 27.20 -6.18
N PHE A 318 -17.63 27.57 -6.01
CA PHE A 318 -16.95 28.47 -6.94
C PHE A 318 -15.45 28.19 -6.99
N ALA A 319 -14.82 28.46 -8.13
CA ALA A 319 -13.37 28.38 -8.26
C ALA A 319 -12.71 29.53 -7.48
N ILE A 320 -11.83 29.23 -6.53
CA ILE A 320 -11.21 30.27 -5.68
C ILE A 320 -10.19 31.13 -6.46
N ASN A 321 -9.72 30.64 -7.60
CA ASN A 321 -8.91 31.41 -8.55
C ASN A 321 -9.74 32.36 -9.44
N PHE A 322 -11.06 32.45 -9.20
CA PHE A 322 -12.05 33.21 -9.98
C PHE A 322 -12.11 32.86 -11.48
N ASN A 323 -11.61 31.69 -11.88
CA ASN A 323 -11.80 31.16 -13.22
C ASN A 323 -12.85 30.05 -13.21
N PRO A 324 -14.14 30.35 -13.46
CA PRO A 324 -15.21 29.36 -13.39
C PRO A 324 -15.10 28.24 -14.43
N ARG A 325 -14.24 28.41 -15.46
CA ARG A 325 -13.99 27.38 -16.48
C ARG A 325 -12.82 26.48 -16.12
N ASN A 326 -11.94 26.91 -15.22
CA ASN A 326 -10.75 26.16 -14.85
C ASN A 326 -10.40 26.41 -13.37
N PRO A 327 -10.88 25.57 -12.44
CA PRO A 327 -10.58 25.72 -11.02
C PRO A 327 -9.18 25.24 -10.62
N PHE A 328 -8.37 24.77 -11.57
CA PHE A 328 -7.08 24.14 -11.28
C PHE A 328 -6.00 25.18 -10.95
N CYS A 329 -5.27 24.90 -9.88
CA CYS A 329 -4.12 25.67 -9.41
C CYS A 329 -2.84 24.85 -9.59
N SER A 330 -1.72 25.51 -9.90
CA SER A 330 -0.43 24.83 -10.08
C SER A 330 0.22 24.56 -8.72
N GLY A 331 0.23 23.29 -8.31
CA GLY A 331 0.76 22.82 -7.04
C GLY A 331 -0.02 23.32 -5.83
N VAL A 332 0.44 22.91 -4.65
CA VAL A 332 -0.13 23.34 -3.37
C VAL A 332 0.10 24.84 -3.17
N GLU A 333 1.26 25.34 -3.60
CA GLU A 333 1.62 26.75 -3.64
C GLU A 333 0.57 27.57 -4.39
N GLY A 334 0.10 27.08 -5.55
CA GLY A 334 -0.94 27.74 -6.33
C GLY A 334 -2.28 27.81 -5.59
N ILE A 335 -2.66 26.75 -4.86
CA ILE A 335 -3.87 26.76 -4.02
C ILE A 335 -3.75 27.82 -2.92
N VAL A 336 -2.60 27.89 -2.25
CA VAL A 336 -2.33 28.85 -1.17
C VAL A 336 -2.37 30.29 -1.68
N GLN A 337 -1.81 30.55 -2.86
CA GLN A 337 -1.88 31.85 -3.51
C GLN A 337 -3.32 32.22 -3.86
N ALA A 338 -4.08 31.31 -4.49
CA ALA A 338 -5.47 31.54 -4.86
C ALA A 338 -6.37 31.76 -3.63
N TYR A 339 -6.17 30.99 -2.57
CA TYR A 339 -6.87 31.17 -1.30
C TYR A 339 -6.61 32.56 -0.70
N SER A 340 -5.35 32.96 -0.61
CA SER A 340 -5.00 34.28 -0.04
C SER A 340 -5.55 35.43 -0.89
N ALA A 341 -5.52 35.27 -2.23
CA ALA A 341 -6.03 36.26 -3.16
C ALA A 341 -7.57 36.34 -3.17
N CYS A 342 -8.28 35.25 -2.87
CA CYS A 342 -9.74 35.25 -2.94
C CYS A 342 -10.44 35.94 -1.76
N LEU A 343 -9.84 35.88 -0.57
CA LEU A 343 -10.44 36.38 0.68
C LEU A 343 -10.94 37.83 0.61
N PRO A 344 -10.19 38.82 0.06
CA PRO A 344 -10.65 40.20 0.00
C PRO A 344 -11.78 40.46 -1.00
N HIS A 345 -12.09 39.49 -1.86
CA HIS A 345 -13.01 39.64 -2.99
C HIS A 345 -14.36 38.94 -2.78
N ILE A 346 -14.55 38.26 -1.65
CA ILE A 346 -15.78 37.54 -1.30
C ILE A 346 -16.37 38.07 0.01
N ARG A 347 -17.67 37.83 0.22
CA ARG A 347 -18.32 38.08 1.52
C ARG A 347 -18.75 36.77 2.14
N PHE A 348 -18.27 36.49 3.35
CA PHE A 348 -18.64 35.27 4.04
C PHE A 348 -20.14 35.28 4.37
N TYR A 349 -20.81 34.15 4.13
CA TYR A 349 -22.27 34.06 4.27
C TYR A 349 -22.68 32.66 4.78
N GLY A 350 -23.84 32.15 4.39
CA GLY A 350 -24.27 30.82 4.78
C GLY A 350 -25.47 30.34 3.97
N PRO A 351 -25.98 29.14 4.25
CA PRO A 351 -25.49 28.19 5.27
C PRO A 351 -24.24 27.42 4.82
N THR A 352 -23.68 26.61 5.71
CA THR A 352 -22.69 25.57 5.38
C THR A 352 -23.37 24.47 4.57
N ASN A 353 -22.96 24.26 3.33
CA ASN A 353 -23.53 23.23 2.46
C ASN A 353 -22.45 22.56 1.61
N PHE A 354 -22.11 21.31 1.94
CA PHE A 354 -21.07 20.55 1.25
C PHE A 354 -21.56 19.87 -0.04
N SER A 355 -22.89 19.72 -0.20
CA SER A 355 -23.46 18.89 -1.26
C SER A 355 -22.99 19.28 -2.67
N PRO A 356 -22.91 20.57 -3.05
CA PRO A 356 -22.44 20.97 -4.38
C PRO A 356 -21.00 20.52 -4.65
N ILE A 357 -20.07 20.79 -3.71
CA ILE A 357 -18.67 20.36 -3.81
C ILE A 357 -18.55 18.84 -3.95
N ILE A 358 -19.24 18.07 -3.09
CA ILE A 358 -19.21 16.59 -3.15
C ILE A 358 -19.73 16.10 -4.50
N ASN A 359 -20.84 16.66 -4.99
CA ASN A 359 -21.41 16.28 -6.29
C ASN A 359 -20.53 16.71 -7.48
N HIS A 360 -19.79 17.82 -7.37
CA HIS A 360 -18.79 18.22 -8.35
C HIS A 360 -17.67 17.19 -8.43
N VAL A 361 -17.05 16.86 -7.30
CA VAL A 361 -15.96 15.89 -7.23
C VAL A 361 -16.41 14.51 -7.69
N ALA A 362 -17.62 14.07 -7.32
CA ALA A 362 -18.18 12.81 -7.78
C ALA A 362 -18.36 12.76 -9.31
N ARG A 363 -18.78 13.86 -9.95
CA ARG A 363 -18.86 13.95 -11.42
C ARG A 363 -17.49 13.91 -12.08
N PHE A 364 -16.50 14.61 -11.51
CA PHE A 364 -15.12 14.56 -11.98
C PHE A 364 -14.55 13.14 -11.91
N ALA A 365 -14.73 12.46 -10.77
CA ALA A 365 -14.31 11.08 -10.59
C ALA A 365 -15.00 10.13 -11.59
N ALA A 366 -16.31 10.28 -11.79
CA ALA A 366 -17.05 9.47 -12.76
C ALA A 366 -16.54 9.69 -14.21
N GLN A 367 -16.21 10.91 -14.59
CA GLN A 367 -15.62 11.21 -15.91
C GLN A 367 -14.22 10.61 -16.06
N ALA A 368 -13.39 10.68 -15.01
CA ALA A 368 -12.05 10.09 -15.01
C ALA A 368 -12.10 8.56 -15.22
N THR A 369 -13.11 7.87 -14.69
CA THR A 369 -13.28 6.42 -14.93
C THR A 369 -13.63 6.04 -16.38
N GLN A 370 -14.06 7.00 -17.20
CA GLN A 370 -14.37 6.78 -18.61
C GLN A 370 -13.17 7.05 -19.54
N GLN A 371 -12.08 7.61 -19.01
CA GLN A 371 -10.86 7.85 -19.78
C GLN A 371 -10.01 6.57 -19.79
N GLU A 372 -9.63 6.11 -20.98
CA GLU A 372 -8.83 4.88 -21.16
C GLU A 372 -7.36 5.04 -20.74
N THR A 373 -6.92 6.27 -20.48
CA THR A 373 -5.56 6.63 -20.09
C THR A 373 -5.56 7.55 -18.87
N ALA A 374 -4.71 7.27 -17.88
CA ALA A 374 -4.40 8.24 -16.83
C ALA A 374 -3.77 9.49 -17.48
N SER A 375 -4.34 10.66 -17.24
CA SER A 375 -3.83 11.94 -17.75
C SER A 375 -2.53 12.35 -17.09
#